data_AF-A0A5J4PD77-F1
#
_entry.id   AF-A0A5J4PD77-F1
#
_cell.length_a   1.000
_cell.length_b   1.000
_cell.length_c   1.000
_cell.angle_alpha   90.00
_cell.angle_beta   90.00
_cell.angle_gamma   90.00
#
_symmetry.space_group_name_H-M   'P 1'
#
loop_
_entity.id
_entity.type
_entity.pdbx_description
1 polymer ?
#
loop_
_entity_poly.entity_id
_entity_poly.type
_entity_poly.pdbx_seq_one_letter_code
_entity_poly.pdbx_strand_id
1 'polypeptide(L)'
;MDKSRKEDAYYTAFGLMLSYLFGVRIDIREARQRLANLAIDRSDLIHYAAYIRSLMLLELLNGKPLQLFFRNIFVGNKTEVPVFTGFPHNDIRSPYSQFILVSLMEDIHRRTGNSRKIIESLRAYKVQGGGYSNIAGGSTASVNATSAALSVIGQLEEYHTHDDVDYLYRSQDESGGFYAAGQTLVPDILSTATALFVLHCYGVSPRINPERFIEAHWLESGGFAPTLLEENSD
;
A
#
# COMPACT_ATOMS: atom_id res chain seq x y z
N MET A 1 -2.73 -17.57 -2.05
CA MET A 1 -2.85 -17.96 -3.48
C MET A 1 -3.43 -16.77 -4.21
N ASP A 2 -3.07 -16.55 -5.48
CA ASP A 2 -3.72 -15.57 -6.34
C ASP A 2 -5.09 -16.05 -6.83
N LYS A 3 -5.78 -15.22 -7.63
CA LYS A 3 -7.06 -15.54 -8.27
C LYS A 3 -7.00 -16.76 -9.21
N SER A 4 -5.80 -17.18 -9.63
CA SER A 4 -5.54 -18.37 -10.44
C SER A 4 -5.10 -19.60 -9.62
N ARG A 5 -5.19 -19.52 -8.28
CA ARG A 5 -4.76 -20.54 -7.31
C ARG A 5 -3.25 -20.84 -7.32
N LYS A 6 -2.43 -19.91 -7.80
CA LYS A 6 -0.97 -19.99 -7.74
C LYS A 6 -0.45 -19.35 -6.47
N GLU A 7 0.72 -19.80 -6.03
CA GLU A 7 1.41 -19.16 -4.91
C GLU A 7 1.85 -17.75 -5.34
N ASP A 8 1.52 -16.75 -4.52
CA ASP A 8 1.71 -15.33 -4.83
C ASP A 8 2.17 -14.60 -3.56
N ALA A 9 3.30 -13.91 -3.67
CA ALA A 9 3.88 -13.11 -2.59
C ALA A 9 2.95 -11.98 -2.13
N TYR A 10 2.22 -11.34 -3.05
CA TYR A 10 1.29 -10.25 -2.79
C TYR A 10 0.19 -10.67 -1.83
N TYR A 11 -0.62 -11.67 -2.21
CA TYR A 11 -1.69 -12.18 -1.34
C TYR A 11 -1.16 -12.85 -0.08
N THR A 12 0.06 -13.42 -0.11
CA THR A 12 0.69 -13.96 1.10
C THR A 12 0.98 -12.86 2.11
N ALA A 13 1.48 -11.70 1.68
CA ALA A 13 1.73 -10.57 2.57
C ALA A 13 0.44 -10.10 3.26
N PHE A 14 -0.68 -10.00 2.54
CA PHE A 14 -1.99 -9.67 3.13
C PHE A 14 -2.44 -10.73 4.14
N GLY A 15 -2.38 -12.02 3.78
CA GLY A 15 -2.78 -13.09 4.68
C GLY A 15 -1.97 -13.11 5.99
N LEU A 16 -0.66 -12.88 5.91
CA LEU A 16 0.22 -12.78 7.07
C LEU A 16 -0.09 -11.53 7.91
N MET A 17 -0.38 -10.39 7.27
CA MET A 17 -0.75 -9.15 7.96
C MET A 17 -2.06 -9.31 8.72
N LEU A 18 -3.08 -9.89 8.09
CA LEU A 18 -4.36 -10.19 8.74
C LEU A 18 -4.16 -11.18 9.90
N SER A 19 -3.32 -12.19 9.71
CA SER A 19 -3.00 -13.15 10.77
C SER A 19 -2.36 -12.47 11.98
N TYR A 20 -1.47 -11.51 11.74
CA TYR A 20 -0.85 -10.70 12.78
C TYR A 20 -1.86 -9.80 13.49
N LEU A 21 -2.69 -9.07 12.74
CA LEU A 21 -3.69 -8.14 13.29
C LEU A 21 -4.75 -8.85 14.13
N PHE A 22 -5.25 -10.00 13.67
CA PHE A 22 -6.29 -10.76 14.36
C PHE A 22 -5.76 -11.81 15.35
N GLY A 23 -4.43 -11.91 15.49
CA GLY A 23 -3.81 -12.92 16.36
C GLY A 23 -4.09 -14.37 15.93
N VAL A 24 -4.35 -14.60 14.64
CA VAL A 24 -4.59 -15.93 14.09
C VAL A 24 -3.27 -16.71 14.10
N ARG A 25 -3.32 -17.92 14.67
CA ARG A 25 -2.16 -18.82 14.70
C ARG A 25 -1.95 -19.42 13.32
N ILE A 26 -0.72 -19.31 12.83
CA ILE A 26 -0.28 -19.92 11.57
C ILE A 26 0.94 -20.81 11.81
N ASP A 27 1.17 -21.79 10.94
CA ASP A 27 2.43 -22.52 10.92
C ASP A 27 3.51 -21.67 10.26
N ILE A 28 4.34 -21.04 11.09
CA ILE A 28 5.44 -20.17 10.67
C ILE A 28 6.49 -20.93 9.85
N ARG A 29 6.73 -22.22 10.16
CA ARG A 29 7.73 -23.02 9.44
C ARG A 29 7.23 -23.34 8.04
N GLU A 30 5.98 -23.74 7.93
CA GLU A 30 5.35 -24.00 6.63
C GLU A 30 5.30 -22.74 5.77
N ALA A 31 4.84 -21.62 6.34
CA ALA A 31 4.77 -20.35 5.62
C ALA A 31 6.15 -19.89 5.12
N ARG A 32 7.20 -20.06 5.93
CA ARG A 32 8.58 -19.75 5.54
C ARG A 32 9.07 -20.66 4.41
N GLN A 33 8.76 -21.96 4.47
CA GLN A 33 9.16 -22.91 3.44
C GLN A 33 8.50 -22.57 2.09
N ARG A 34 7.22 -22.21 2.09
CA ARG A 34 6.51 -21.79 0.87
C ARG A 34 7.12 -20.52 0.28
N LEU A 35 7.38 -19.50 1.11
CA LEU A 35 8.05 -18.28 0.66
C LEU A 35 9.45 -18.54 0.06
N ALA A 36 10.22 -19.47 0.64
CA ALA A 36 11.56 -19.82 0.14
C ALA A 36 11.53 -20.48 -1.25
N ASN A 37 10.40 -21.09 -1.63
CA ASN A 37 10.23 -21.74 -2.93
C ASN A 37 9.77 -20.76 -4.03
N LEU A 38 9.45 -19.51 -3.68
CA LEU A 38 9.06 -18.51 -4.68
C LEU A 38 10.27 -18.07 -5.52
N ALA A 39 10.08 -18.01 -6.83
CA ALA A 39 11.08 -17.50 -7.76
C ALA A 39 11.09 -15.96 -7.72
N ILE A 40 11.94 -15.39 -6.84
CA ILE A 40 11.96 -13.95 -6.55
C ILE A 40 13.02 -13.21 -7.37
N ASP A 41 14.01 -13.93 -7.90
CA ASP A 41 15.12 -13.44 -8.71
C ASP A 41 14.69 -12.73 -10.02
N ARG A 42 13.43 -12.88 -10.42
CA ARG A 42 12.81 -12.21 -11.59
C ARG A 42 11.44 -11.60 -11.28
N SER A 43 11.24 -11.16 -10.04
CA SER A 43 9.99 -10.53 -9.64
C SER A 43 9.91 -9.06 -10.10
N ASP A 44 8.69 -8.61 -10.36
CA ASP A 44 8.42 -7.17 -10.44
C ASP A 44 8.52 -6.53 -9.05
N LEU A 45 8.48 -5.20 -9.03
CA LEU A 45 8.58 -4.43 -7.78
C LEU A 45 7.54 -4.84 -6.72
N ILE A 46 6.29 -5.10 -7.11
CA ILE A 46 5.20 -5.40 -6.16
C ILE A 46 5.48 -6.73 -5.47
N HIS A 47 5.78 -7.77 -6.25
CA HIS A 47 5.99 -9.11 -5.72
C HIS A 47 7.26 -9.18 -4.88
N TYR A 48 8.33 -8.49 -5.27
CA TYR A 48 9.54 -8.41 -4.45
C TYR A 48 9.28 -7.73 -3.10
N ALA A 49 8.60 -6.56 -3.12
CA ALA A 49 8.25 -5.84 -1.90
C ALA A 49 7.37 -6.69 -0.97
N ALA A 50 6.36 -7.36 -1.53
CA ALA A 50 5.49 -8.25 -0.78
C ALA A 50 6.23 -9.46 -0.18
N TYR A 51 7.22 -10.00 -0.89
CA TYR A 51 8.08 -11.07 -0.36
C TYR A 51 8.89 -10.59 0.85
N ILE A 52 9.57 -9.45 0.74
CA ILE A 52 10.35 -8.87 1.85
C ILE A 52 9.45 -8.59 3.06
N ARG A 53 8.29 -7.97 2.84
CA ARG A 53 7.31 -7.71 3.88
C ARG A 53 6.82 -8.99 4.54
N SER A 54 6.57 -10.04 3.76
CA SER A 54 6.17 -11.37 4.28
C SER A 54 7.23 -11.97 5.20
N LEU A 55 8.51 -11.87 4.85
CA LEU A 55 9.59 -12.32 5.73
C LEU A 55 9.62 -11.55 7.06
N MET A 56 9.37 -10.24 7.04
CA MET A 56 9.30 -9.43 8.26
C MET A 56 8.10 -9.81 9.13
N LEU A 57 6.93 -9.99 8.51
CA LEU A 57 5.71 -10.40 9.20
C LEU A 57 5.87 -11.77 9.88
N LEU A 58 6.55 -12.73 9.25
CA LEU A 58 6.83 -14.03 9.87
C LEU A 58 7.73 -13.94 11.10
N GLU A 59 8.69 -13.01 11.14
CA GLU A 59 9.51 -12.79 12.34
C GLU A 59 8.70 -12.11 13.46
N LEU A 60 7.79 -11.19 13.12
CA LEU A 60 6.87 -10.57 14.07
C LEU A 60 5.93 -11.61 14.69
N LEU A 61 5.30 -12.43 13.86
CA LEU A 61 4.41 -13.53 14.28
C LEU A 61 5.12 -14.58 15.14
N ASN A 62 6.43 -14.73 14.98
CA ASN A 62 7.25 -15.64 15.81
C ASN A 62 7.56 -15.07 17.21
N GLY A 63 7.03 -13.89 17.55
CA GLY A 63 7.24 -13.25 18.85
C GLY A 63 8.66 -12.73 19.04
N LYS A 64 9.36 -12.36 17.95
CA LYS A 64 10.76 -11.91 18.00
C LYS A 64 10.98 -10.45 17.57
N PRO A 65 10.25 -9.46 18.12
CA PRO A 65 10.37 -8.06 17.73
C PRO A 65 11.77 -7.48 18.02
N LEU A 66 12.41 -7.91 19.13
CA LEU A 66 13.79 -7.53 19.46
C LEU A 66 14.79 -8.07 18.44
N GLN A 67 14.61 -9.31 17.96
CA GLN A 67 15.50 -9.89 16.96
C GLN A 67 15.37 -9.17 15.62
N LEU A 68 14.15 -8.77 15.23
CA LEU A 68 13.93 -7.88 14.09
C LEU A 68 14.67 -6.56 14.29
N PHE A 69 14.47 -5.87 15.41
CA PHE A 69 15.15 -4.62 15.72
C PHE A 69 16.68 -4.72 15.58
N PHE A 70 17.32 -5.74 16.17
CA PHE A 70 18.76 -5.94 16.03
C PHE A 70 19.17 -6.32 14.61
N ARG A 71 18.43 -7.21 13.92
CA ARG A 71 18.70 -7.55 12.52
C ARG A 71 18.68 -6.29 11.64
N ASN A 72 17.73 -5.41 11.87
CA ASN A 72 17.52 -4.19 11.10
C ASN A 72 18.71 -3.22 11.27
N ILE A 73 19.26 -3.12 12.48
CA ILE A 73 20.47 -2.32 12.75
C ILE A 73 21.72 -2.90 12.06
N PHE A 74 21.92 -4.22 12.11
CA PHE A 74 23.17 -4.85 11.65
C PHE A 74 23.17 -5.30 10.18
N VAL A 75 22.00 -5.56 9.60
CA VAL A 75 21.84 -6.15 8.26
C VAL A 75 21.25 -5.18 7.23
N GLY A 76 20.56 -4.10 7.65
CA GLY A 76 19.84 -3.19 6.75
C GLY A 76 20.66 -2.67 5.56
N ASN A 77 21.98 -2.52 5.75
CA ASN A 77 22.86 -2.05 4.68
C ASN A 77 23.39 -3.15 3.73
N LYS A 78 23.17 -4.44 4.00
CA LYS A 78 23.75 -5.56 3.22
C LYS A 78 22.81 -6.18 2.18
N THR A 79 21.50 -5.99 2.29
CA THR A 79 20.55 -6.54 1.31
C THR A 79 20.63 -5.73 0.01
N GLU A 80 21.10 -6.34 -1.07
CA GLU A 80 21.08 -5.71 -2.39
C GLU A 80 19.65 -5.67 -2.93
N VAL A 81 19.25 -4.52 -3.46
CA VAL A 81 17.97 -4.37 -4.17
C VAL A 81 18.18 -4.93 -5.57
N PRO A 82 17.40 -5.95 -6.00
CA PRO A 82 17.57 -6.53 -7.32
C PRO A 82 17.09 -5.57 -8.42
N VAL A 83 17.43 -5.91 -9.66
CA VAL A 83 16.82 -5.27 -10.82
C VAL A 83 15.43 -5.87 -11.02
N PHE A 84 14.39 -5.04 -10.95
CA PHE A 84 13.01 -5.47 -11.14
C PHE A 84 12.69 -5.71 -12.62
N THR A 85 11.86 -6.70 -12.91
CA THR A 85 11.39 -7.01 -14.28
C THR A 85 10.30 -6.06 -14.77
N GLY A 86 9.63 -5.36 -13.85
CA GLY A 86 8.56 -4.44 -14.16
C GLY A 86 8.19 -3.52 -12.99
N PHE A 87 7.42 -2.49 -13.32
CA PHE A 87 6.92 -1.48 -12.39
C PHE A 87 5.42 -1.30 -12.60
N PRO A 88 4.66 -0.94 -11.54
CA PRO A 88 3.30 -0.46 -11.71
C PRO A 88 3.22 0.63 -12.80
N HIS A 89 2.20 0.52 -13.66
CA HIS A 89 1.99 1.43 -14.79
C HIS A 89 3.17 1.55 -15.77
N ASN A 90 4.10 0.59 -15.74
CA ASN A 90 5.37 0.62 -16.49
C ASN A 90 6.20 1.90 -16.23
N ASP A 91 6.03 2.53 -15.07
CA ASP A 91 6.72 3.76 -14.72
C ASP A 91 7.18 3.72 -13.27
N ILE A 92 8.49 3.64 -13.08
CA ILE A 92 9.15 3.66 -11.78
C ILE A 92 8.88 4.96 -11.01
N ARG A 93 8.61 6.07 -11.69
CA ARG A 93 8.39 7.39 -11.09
C ARG A 93 6.93 7.67 -10.75
N SER A 94 5.99 6.81 -11.17
CA SER A 94 4.58 6.97 -10.82
C SER A 94 4.41 6.98 -9.29
N PRO A 95 3.44 7.73 -8.74
CA PRO A 95 3.15 7.76 -7.31
C PRO A 95 3.07 6.37 -6.70
N TYR A 96 2.37 5.43 -7.34
CA TYR A 96 2.23 4.08 -6.81
C TYR A 96 3.57 3.32 -6.80
N SER A 97 4.36 3.39 -7.88
CA SER A 97 5.71 2.78 -7.89
C SER A 97 6.63 3.37 -6.83
N GLN A 98 6.62 4.70 -6.64
CA GLN A 98 7.42 5.37 -5.62
C GLN A 98 6.99 4.98 -4.22
N PHE A 99 5.68 4.85 -3.96
CA PHE A 99 5.17 4.39 -2.68
C PHE A 99 5.68 2.98 -2.33
N ILE A 100 5.61 2.04 -3.27
CA ILE A 100 6.13 0.68 -3.05
C ILE A 100 7.66 0.69 -2.87
N LEU A 101 8.39 1.48 -3.67
CA LEU A 101 9.84 1.59 -3.54
C LEU A 101 10.28 2.16 -2.20
N VAL A 102 9.70 3.29 -1.77
CA VAL A 102 10.03 3.91 -0.48
C VAL A 102 9.71 2.95 0.66
N SER A 103 8.54 2.29 0.61
CA SER A 103 8.13 1.29 1.60
C SER A 103 9.08 0.09 1.64
N LEU A 104 9.55 -0.38 0.48
CA LEU A 104 10.54 -1.45 0.39
C LEU A 104 11.89 -1.00 0.98
N MET A 105 12.33 0.22 0.68
CA MET A 105 13.58 0.76 1.22
C MET A 105 13.51 0.86 2.75
N GLU A 106 12.36 1.25 3.29
CA GLU A 106 12.08 1.23 4.74
C GLU A 106 12.16 -0.20 5.30
N ASP A 107 11.51 -1.18 4.65
CA ASP A 107 11.51 -2.58 5.08
C ASP A 107 12.91 -3.21 5.15
N ILE A 108 13.77 -2.85 4.20
CA ILE A 108 15.16 -3.31 4.18
C ILE A 108 16.10 -2.37 4.95
N HIS A 109 15.56 -1.34 5.62
CA HIS A 109 16.31 -0.36 6.42
C HIS A 109 17.43 0.34 5.66
N ARG A 110 17.18 0.65 4.39
CA ARG A 110 18.05 1.49 3.58
C ARG A 110 17.48 2.89 3.49
N ARG A 111 18.38 3.88 3.48
CA ARG A 111 17.97 5.25 3.15
C ARG A 111 17.40 5.25 1.74
N THR A 112 16.25 5.89 1.59
CA THR A 112 15.81 6.34 0.28
C THR A 112 16.87 7.27 -0.31
N GLY A 113 16.88 7.40 -1.64
CA GLY A 113 17.84 8.27 -2.31
C GLY A 113 17.66 9.74 -1.94
N ASN A 114 17.96 10.64 -2.86
CA ASN A 114 17.72 12.07 -2.60
C ASN A 114 16.21 12.36 -2.47
N SER A 115 15.71 12.53 -1.23
CA SER A 115 14.29 12.75 -0.93
C SER A 115 13.69 13.89 -1.74
N ARG A 116 14.43 15.01 -1.87
CA ARG A 116 13.98 16.17 -2.66
C ARG A 116 13.75 15.79 -4.12
N LYS A 117 14.65 15.00 -4.73
CA LYS A 117 14.48 14.55 -6.12
C LYS A 117 13.27 13.62 -6.29
N ILE A 118 13.01 12.76 -5.30
CA ILE A 118 11.83 11.88 -5.32
C ILE A 118 10.56 12.73 -5.31
N ILE A 119 10.47 13.68 -4.38
CA ILE A 119 9.31 14.58 -4.25
C ILE A 119 9.15 15.48 -5.48
N GLU A 120 10.25 16.05 -5.99
CA GLU A 120 10.24 16.84 -7.23
C GLU A 120 9.74 16.02 -8.43
N SER A 121 10.06 14.73 -8.49
CA SER A 121 9.60 13.85 -9.57
C SER A 121 8.07 13.67 -9.57
N LEU A 122 7.43 13.73 -8.40
CA LEU A 122 5.97 13.61 -8.27
C LEU A 122 5.23 14.79 -8.91
N ARG A 123 5.90 15.94 -9.15
CA ARG A 123 5.28 17.10 -9.81
C ARG A 123 4.75 16.78 -11.20
N ALA A 124 5.38 15.85 -11.92
CA ALA A 124 4.93 15.42 -13.24
C ALA A 124 3.56 14.71 -13.23
N TYR A 125 3.09 14.29 -12.05
CA TYR A 125 1.86 13.53 -11.84
C TYR A 125 0.77 14.34 -11.15
N LYS A 126 1.09 15.57 -10.74
CA LYS A 126 0.14 16.47 -10.10
C LYS A 126 -0.87 16.97 -11.12
N VAL A 127 -2.15 16.93 -10.75
CA VAL A 127 -3.27 17.29 -11.63
C VAL A 127 -3.74 18.71 -11.33
N GLN A 128 -4.20 19.43 -12.35
CA GLN A 128 -4.80 20.74 -12.19
C GLN A 128 -6.07 20.63 -11.32
N GLY A 129 -6.13 21.40 -10.23
CA GLY A 129 -7.23 21.33 -9.25
C GLY A 129 -6.93 20.51 -7.98
N GLY A 130 -5.76 19.87 -7.93
CA GLY A 130 -5.25 19.14 -6.77
C GLY A 130 -5.21 17.62 -6.99
N GLY A 131 -4.46 16.95 -6.13
CA GLY A 131 -4.27 15.50 -6.19
C GLY A 131 -3.31 15.05 -7.30
N TYR A 132 -3.19 13.74 -7.45
CA TYR A 132 -2.21 13.10 -8.33
C TYR A 132 -2.85 12.01 -9.21
N SER A 133 -2.23 11.76 -10.35
CA SER A 133 -2.49 10.65 -11.27
C SER A 133 -1.33 9.65 -11.26
N ASN A 134 -1.55 8.40 -11.65
CA ASN A 134 -0.43 7.48 -11.89
C ASN A 134 0.22 7.65 -13.27
N ILE A 135 -0.34 8.51 -14.12
CA ILE A 135 0.16 8.81 -15.46
C ILE A 135 0.76 10.21 -15.46
N ALA A 136 2.02 10.35 -15.90
CA ALA A 136 2.66 11.64 -16.02
C ALA A 136 1.91 12.53 -17.02
N GLY A 137 1.63 13.78 -16.63
CA GLY A 137 0.80 14.71 -17.40
C GLY A 137 -0.68 14.33 -17.48
N GLY A 138 -1.14 13.38 -16.66
CA GLY A 138 -2.55 12.99 -16.60
C GLY A 138 -3.45 14.16 -16.19
N SER A 139 -4.67 14.18 -16.74
CA SER A 139 -5.67 15.23 -16.48
C SER A 139 -6.62 14.92 -15.33
N THR A 140 -6.58 13.70 -14.81
CA THR A 140 -7.55 13.20 -13.82
C THR A 140 -6.80 12.62 -12.64
N ALA A 141 -7.06 13.17 -11.46
CA ALA A 141 -6.55 12.64 -10.20
C ALA A 141 -7.34 11.41 -9.77
N SER A 142 -6.70 10.54 -8.98
CA SER A 142 -7.35 9.41 -8.31
C SER A 142 -6.99 9.39 -6.84
N VAL A 143 -7.87 8.82 -6.02
CA VAL A 143 -7.63 8.67 -4.58
C VAL A 143 -6.40 7.82 -4.32
N ASN A 144 -6.24 6.70 -5.02
CA ASN A 144 -5.09 5.82 -4.82
C ASN A 144 -3.76 6.46 -5.25
N ALA A 145 -3.71 7.16 -6.38
CA ALA A 145 -2.48 7.85 -6.80
C ALA A 145 -2.15 9.03 -5.86
N THR A 146 -3.17 9.78 -5.42
CA THR A 146 -3.01 10.87 -4.46
C THR A 146 -2.54 10.36 -3.11
N SER A 147 -3.15 9.29 -2.60
CA SER A 147 -2.75 8.65 -1.35
C SER A 147 -1.32 8.11 -1.41
N ALA A 148 -0.92 7.51 -2.53
CA ALA A 148 0.45 7.05 -2.74
C ALA A 148 1.46 8.21 -2.75
N ALA A 149 1.18 9.28 -3.51
CA ALA A 149 2.03 10.47 -3.55
C ALA A 149 2.17 11.12 -2.16
N LEU A 150 1.06 11.34 -1.46
CA LEU A 150 1.04 11.92 -0.13
C LEU A 150 1.73 11.03 0.91
N SER A 151 1.64 9.70 0.78
CA SER A 151 2.38 8.78 1.65
C SER A 151 3.89 8.92 1.43
N VAL A 152 4.35 8.99 0.18
CA VAL A 152 5.77 9.21 -0.14
C VAL A 152 6.26 10.55 0.41
N ILE A 153 5.51 11.64 0.19
CA ILE A 153 5.85 12.97 0.71
C ILE A 153 5.91 12.93 2.24
N GLY A 154 4.87 12.39 2.88
CA GLY A 154 4.78 12.33 4.33
C GLY A 154 5.87 11.48 4.98
N GLN A 155 6.23 10.35 4.39
CA GLN A 155 7.35 9.51 4.87
C GLN A 155 8.71 10.22 4.76
N LEU A 156 8.87 11.11 3.78
CA LEU A 156 10.14 11.81 3.52
C LEU A 156 10.22 13.19 4.19
N GLU A 157 9.09 13.82 4.51
CA GLU A 157 8.95 15.17 5.08
C GLU A 157 8.07 15.22 6.34
N GLU A 158 7.92 14.10 7.06
CA GLU A 158 7.28 14.03 8.39
C GLU A 158 5.79 14.41 8.44
N TYR A 159 5.02 14.08 7.39
CA TYR A 159 3.55 14.25 7.33
C TYR A 159 3.03 15.64 7.75
N HIS A 160 3.78 16.71 7.46
CA HIS A 160 3.33 18.09 7.66
C HIS A 160 2.12 18.44 6.79
N THR A 161 1.36 19.47 7.17
CA THR A 161 0.18 19.93 6.41
C THR A 161 0.49 20.11 4.92
N HIS A 162 -0.38 19.57 4.06
CA HIS A 162 -0.19 19.58 2.61
C HIS A 162 -1.51 19.80 1.87
N ASP A 163 -1.53 20.74 0.91
CA ASP A 163 -2.75 21.18 0.23
C ASP A 163 -3.48 20.05 -0.53
N ASP A 164 -2.74 19.08 -1.07
CA ASP A 164 -3.37 17.98 -1.81
C ASP A 164 -4.14 16.98 -0.91
N VAL A 165 -4.04 17.11 0.41
CA VAL A 165 -4.91 16.36 1.35
C VAL A 165 -6.38 16.77 1.15
N ASP A 166 -6.65 18.02 0.76
CA ASP A 166 -8.01 18.51 0.46
C ASP A 166 -8.65 17.77 -0.71
N TYR A 167 -7.86 17.19 -1.62
CA TYR A 167 -8.40 16.32 -2.66
C TYR A 167 -9.05 15.08 -2.04
N LEU A 168 -8.31 14.36 -1.18
CA LEU A 168 -8.83 13.17 -0.49
C LEU A 168 -10.06 13.52 0.33
N TYR A 169 -9.99 14.59 1.13
CA TYR A 169 -11.09 15.05 1.96
C TYR A 169 -12.36 15.29 1.14
N ARG A 170 -12.25 15.90 -0.05
CA ARG A 170 -13.38 16.16 -0.96
C ARG A 170 -13.85 14.91 -1.74
N SER A 171 -13.03 13.88 -1.87
CA SER A 171 -13.40 12.62 -2.54
C SER A 171 -14.32 11.71 -1.74
N GLN A 172 -14.58 12.01 -0.46
CA GLN A 172 -15.52 11.24 0.36
C GLN A 172 -16.98 11.45 -0.09
N ASP A 173 -17.74 10.37 -0.17
CA ASP A 173 -19.17 10.36 -0.47
C ASP A 173 -20.03 10.47 0.81
N GLU A 174 -21.32 10.81 0.65
CA GLU A 174 -22.31 10.86 1.73
C GLU A 174 -22.48 9.53 2.48
N SER A 175 -22.22 8.39 1.82
CA SER A 175 -22.19 7.08 2.47
C SER A 175 -21.05 6.91 3.49
N GLY A 176 -20.00 7.73 3.41
CA GLY A 176 -18.76 7.60 4.18
C GLY A 176 -17.61 6.93 3.42
N GLY A 177 -17.88 6.30 2.27
CA GLY A 177 -16.86 5.75 1.38
C GLY A 177 -16.16 6.81 0.52
N PHE A 178 -15.14 6.43 -0.23
CA PHE A 178 -14.40 7.33 -1.14
C PHE A 178 -14.46 6.83 -2.58
N TYR A 179 -14.66 7.75 -3.51
CA TYR A 179 -14.61 7.47 -4.94
C TYR A 179 -13.18 7.26 -5.42
N ALA A 180 -12.92 6.25 -6.26
CA ALA A 180 -11.57 6.02 -6.78
C ALA A 180 -11.07 7.20 -7.65
N ALA A 181 -11.94 7.78 -8.47
CA ALA A 181 -11.62 8.91 -9.35
C ALA A 181 -12.89 9.68 -9.76
N GLY A 182 -12.75 10.88 -10.32
CA GLY A 182 -13.88 11.79 -10.58
C GLY A 182 -15.02 11.28 -11.48
N GLN A 183 -14.87 10.15 -12.19
CA GLN A 183 -15.94 9.55 -13.00
C GLN A 183 -16.48 8.22 -12.45
N THR A 184 -16.00 7.74 -11.30
CA THR A 184 -16.53 6.52 -10.70
C THR A 184 -17.90 6.76 -10.10
N LEU A 185 -18.83 5.85 -10.39
CA LEU A 185 -20.25 5.99 -9.99
C LEU A 185 -20.51 5.63 -8.54
N VAL A 186 -19.68 4.76 -7.96
CA VAL A 186 -19.81 4.29 -6.58
C VAL A 186 -18.47 4.37 -5.85
N PRO A 187 -18.47 4.69 -4.56
CA PRO A 187 -17.29 4.53 -3.71
C PRO A 187 -16.91 3.06 -3.54
N ASP A 188 -15.64 2.79 -3.26
CA ASP A 188 -15.09 1.43 -3.11
C ASP A 188 -14.25 1.28 -1.83
N ILE A 189 -14.12 0.04 -1.35
CA ILE A 189 -13.47 -0.26 -0.07
C ILE A 189 -11.96 0.03 -0.08
N LEU A 190 -11.29 -0.15 -1.24
CA LEU A 190 -9.85 0.05 -1.36
C LEU A 190 -9.50 1.54 -1.31
N SER A 191 -10.17 2.35 -2.12
CA SER A 191 -10.03 3.82 -2.11
C SER A 191 -10.39 4.40 -0.75
N THR A 192 -11.40 3.82 -0.08
CA THR A 192 -11.77 4.20 1.28
C THR A 192 -10.65 3.91 2.27
N ALA A 193 -10.09 2.70 2.26
CA ALA A 193 -9.01 2.33 3.17
C ALA A 193 -7.75 3.19 2.96
N THR A 194 -7.35 3.42 1.71
CA THR A 194 -6.14 4.21 1.40
C THR A 194 -6.30 5.69 1.77
N ALA A 195 -7.45 6.29 1.47
CA ALA A 195 -7.74 7.68 1.83
C ALA A 195 -7.76 7.87 3.34
N LEU A 196 -8.46 7.00 4.08
CA LEU A 196 -8.56 7.09 5.54
C LEU A 196 -7.20 6.95 6.21
N PHE A 197 -6.37 6.01 5.75
CA PHE A 197 -5.01 5.85 6.25
C PHE A 197 -4.19 7.13 6.07
N VAL A 198 -4.19 7.71 4.86
CA VAL A 198 -3.42 8.93 4.60
C VAL A 198 -3.97 10.13 5.36
N LEU A 199 -5.30 10.33 5.40
CA LEU A 199 -5.92 11.38 6.21
C LEU A 199 -5.48 11.28 7.67
N HIS A 200 -5.49 10.06 8.24
CA HIS A 200 -5.01 9.82 9.60
C HIS A 200 -3.53 10.19 9.78
N CYS A 201 -2.65 9.79 8.86
CA CYS A 201 -1.23 10.15 8.94
C CYS A 201 -0.98 11.66 8.92
N TYR A 202 -1.79 12.43 8.17
CA TYR A 202 -1.74 13.89 8.13
C TYR A 202 -2.56 14.57 9.26
N GLY A 203 -3.09 13.80 10.21
CA GLY A 203 -3.86 14.33 11.34
C GLY A 203 -5.23 14.90 10.98
N VAL A 204 -5.79 14.51 9.83
CA VAL A 204 -7.09 14.98 9.33
C VAL A 204 -8.15 13.90 9.58
N SER A 205 -9.28 14.30 10.18
CA SER A 205 -10.43 13.41 10.35
C SER A 205 -11.28 13.38 9.07
N PRO A 206 -11.89 12.22 8.71
CA PRO A 206 -12.82 12.17 7.58
C PRO A 206 -14.06 13.06 7.85
N ARG A 207 -14.72 13.53 6.78
CA ARG A 207 -15.96 14.34 6.88
C ARG A 207 -17.10 13.56 7.49
N ILE A 208 -17.20 12.28 7.10
CA ILE A 208 -18.29 11.38 7.46
C ILE A 208 -17.67 10.14 8.08
N ASN A 209 -18.30 9.61 9.13
CA ASN A 209 -17.84 8.36 9.75
C ASN A 209 -17.98 7.20 8.74
N PRO A 210 -16.89 6.51 8.37
CA PRO A 210 -16.89 5.46 7.35
C PRO A 210 -17.39 4.10 7.86
N GLU A 211 -17.69 3.93 9.15
CA GLU A 211 -18.01 2.65 9.78
C GLU A 211 -19.18 1.93 9.09
N ARG A 212 -20.30 2.62 8.87
CA ARG A 212 -21.46 2.04 8.18
C ARG A 212 -21.14 1.64 6.74
N PHE A 213 -20.30 2.41 6.07
CA PHE A 213 -19.85 2.08 4.71
C PHE A 213 -19.05 0.79 4.71
N ILE A 214 -18.07 0.68 5.63
CA ILE A 214 -17.20 -0.50 5.74
C ILE A 214 -18.02 -1.74 6.12
N GLU A 215 -18.92 -1.63 7.10
CA GLU A 215 -19.81 -2.73 7.51
C GLU A 215 -20.69 -3.23 6.36
N ALA A 216 -21.18 -2.33 5.52
CA ALA A 216 -22.01 -2.71 4.37
C ALA A 216 -21.26 -3.54 3.31
N HIS A 217 -19.92 -3.52 3.30
CA HIS A 217 -19.11 -4.35 2.40
C HIS A 217 -18.78 -5.73 3.00
N TRP A 218 -19.08 -5.98 4.27
CA TRP A 218 -18.77 -7.25 4.92
C TRP A 218 -19.60 -8.39 4.32
N LEU A 219 -18.94 -9.47 3.90
CA LEU A 219 -19.62 -10.64 3.33
C LEU A 219 -19.81 -11.74 4.37
N GLU A 220 -20.94 -12.47 4.28
CA GLU A 220 -21.21 -13.63 5.14
C GLU A 220 -20.14 -14.73 5.00
N SER A 221 -19.55 -14.86 3.81
CA SER A 221 -18.43 -15.77 3.54
C SER A 221 -17.11 -15.35 4.20
N GLY A 222 -17.08 -14.19 4.85
CA GLY A 222 -15.87 -13.50 5.29
C GLY A 222 -15.27 -12.63 4.19
N GLY A 223 -14.45 -11.66 4.61
CA GLY A 223 -13.86 -10.66 3.71
C GLY A 223 -14.80 -9.49 3.42
N PHE A 224 -14.42 -8.67 2.45
CA PHE A 224 -15.17 -7.49 2.03
C PHE A 224 -15.37 -7.50 0.51
N ALA A 225 -16.57 -7.14 0.06
CA ALA A 225 -16.80 -6.82 -1.35
C ALA A 225 -16.02 -5.56 -1.74
N PRO A 226 -15.51 -5.46 -2.99
CA PRO A 226 -14.84 -4.24 -3.45
C PRO A 226 -15.78 -3.04 -3.54
N THR A 227 -17.02 -3.28 -4.00
CA THR A 227 -18.11 -2.29 -4.08
C THR A 227 -19.42 -2.91 -3.62
N LEU A 228 -20.42 -2.08 -3.28
CA LEU A 228 -21.77 -2.56 -2.92
C LEU A 228 -22.54 -3.22 -4.08
N LEU A 229 -22.01 -3.17 -5.30
CA LEU A 229 -22.61 -3.81 -6.47
C LEU A 229 -22.03 -5.21 -6.73
N GLU A 230 -20.98 -5.59 -6.00
CA GLU A 230 -20.27 -6.85 -6.19
C GLU A 230 -20.58 -7.82 -5.06
N GLU A 231 -20.87 -9.07 -5.40
CA GLU A 231 -21.31 -10.11 -4.45
C GLU A 231 -20.15 -10.97 -3.92
N ASN A 232 -18.93 -10.80 -4.44
CA ASN A 232 -17.77 -11.62 -4.09
C ASN A 232 -16.64 -10.76 -3.51
N SER A 233 -15.91 -11.30 -2.53
CA SER A 233 -14.65 -10.70 -2.08
C SER A 233 -13.53 -10.97 -3.08
N ASP A 234 -12.48 -10.16 -3.01
CA ASP A 234 -11.21 -10.41 -3.70
C ASP A 234 -10.51 -11.72 -3.26
#